data_AF-A0A7J7PXJ0-F1
#
_entry.id   AF-A0A7J7PXJ0-F1
#
_cell.length_a   1.000
_cell.length_b   1.000
_cell.length_c   1.000
_cell.angle_alpha   90.00
_cell.angle_beta   90.00
_cell.angle_gamma   90.00
#
_symmetry.space_group_name_H-M   'P 1'
#
loop_
_entity.id
_entity.type
_entity.pdbx_description
1 polymer ?
#
loop_
_entity_poly.entity_id
_entity_poly.type
_entity_poly.pdbx_seq_one_letter_code
_entity_poly.pdbx_strand_id
1 'polypeptide(L)'
;MRLPAADRRAMADSKRSSGNDHFRAGAYADAVEEYTLAVSLDPAAVPAYTNRAAAYLKLKEWQAAVTDCDLALILLQGSQVTVTS
;
A
#
# COMPACT_ATOMS: atom_id res chain seq x y z
N MET A 1 16.86 -3.11 -17.80
CA MET A 1 16.90 -4.39 -17.08
C MET A 1 15.71 -4.43 -16.11
N ARG A 2 14.71 -5.27 -16.33
CA ARG A 2 13.54 -5.39 -15.43
C ARG A 2 13.95 -6.28 -14.26
N LEU A 3 13.94 -5.75 -13.04
CA LEU A 3 14.30 -6.51 -11.83
C LEU A 3 13.43 -7.78 -11.71
N PRO A 4 13.96 -8.91 -11.17
CA PRO A 4 13.16 -10.08 -10.84
C PRO A 4 11.96 -9.75 -9.93
N ALA A 5 10.86 -10.49 -10.05
CA ALA A 5 9.64 -10.22 -9.28
C ALA A 5 9.86 -10.38 -7.75
N ALA A 6 10.70 -11.35 -7.34
CA ALA A 6 11.05 -11.55 -5.94
C ALA A 6 11.80 -10.33 -5.37
N ASP A 7 12.76 -9.80 -6.12
CA ASP A 7 13.55 -8.63 -5.72
C ASP A 7 12.65 -7.39 -5.58
N ARG A 8 11.69 -7.21 -6.50
CA ARG A 8 10.70 -6.12 -6.39
C ARG A 8 9.82 -6.24 -5.14
N ARG A 9 9.38 -7.45 -4.78
CA ARG A 9 8.61 -7.68 -3.54
C ARG A 9 9.42 -7.34 -2.30
N ALA A 10 10.68 -7.78 -2.23
CA ALA A 10 11.56 -7.44 -1.12
C ALA A 10 11.79 -5.92 -1.01
N MET A 11 11.96 -5.23 -2.15
CA MET A 11 12.05 -3.76 -2.17
C MET A 11 10.73 -3.10 -1.75
N ALA A 12 9.58 -3.63 -2.15
CA ALA A 12 8.28 -3.14 -1.73
C ALA A 12 8.10 -3.26 -0.21
N ASP A 13 8.51 -4.39 0.37
CA ASP A 13 8.49 -4.59 1.83
C ASP A 13 9.43 -3.64 2.56
N SER A 14 10.61 -3.40 2.02
CA SER A 14 11.54 -2.41 2.56
C SER A 14 10.92 -1.00 2.55
N LYS A 15 10.31 -0.60 1.44
CA LYS A 15 9.60 0.68 1.32
C LYS A 15 8.40 0.80 2.25
N ARG A 16 7.64 -0.27 2.41
CA ARG A 16 6.56 -0.33 3.40
C ARG A 16 7.10 -0.19 4.82
N SER A 17 8.23 -0.82 5.15
CA SER A 17 8.86 -0.67 6.48
C SER A 17 9.28 0.78 6.74
N SER A 18 9.93 1.41 5.77
CA SER A 18 10.31 2.82 5.80
C SER A 18 9.09 3.73 6.01
N GLY A 19 8.00 3.49 5.27
CA GLY A 19 6.74 4.21 5.47
C GLY A 19 6.15 4.03 6.87
N ASN A 20 6.30 2.85 7.49
CA ASN A 20 5.87 2.63 8.88
C ASN A 20 6.68 3.48 9.86
N ASP A 21 7.98 3.64 9.63
CA ASP A 21 8.85 4.44 10.48
C ASP A 21 8.46 5.92 10.41
N HIS A 22 8.22 6.45 9.20
CA HIS A 22 7.67 7.80 9.01
C HIS A 22 6.30 7.97 9.68
N PHE A 23 5.41 6.98 9.54
CA PHE A 23 4.08 7.01 10.17
C PHE A 23 4.17 7.08 11.69
N ARG A 24 5.08 6.31 12.31
CA ARG A 24 5.33 6.31 13.76
C ARG A 24 5.94 7.63 14.23
N ALA A 25 6.73 8.29 13.38
CA ALA A 25 7.27 9.62 13.63
C ALA A 25 6.24 10.76 13.43
N GLY A 26 5.03 10.46 12.94
CA GLY A 26 4.01 11.46 12.62
C GLY A 26 4.24 12.18 11.28
N ALA A 27 5.25 11.78 10.52
CA ALA A 27 5.56 12.28 9.18
C ALA A 27 4.66 11.60 8.15
N TYR A 28 3.36 11.90 8.19
CA TYR A 28 2.37 11.16 7.41
C TYR A 28 2.48 11.38 5.90
N ALA A 29 2.95 12.55 5.44
CA ALA A 29 3.19 12.81 4.01
C ALA A 29 4.32 11.92 3.47
N ASP A 30 5.45 11.88 4.16
CA ASP A 30 6.58 11.02 3.80
C ASP A 30 6.19 9.53 3.85
N ALA A 31 5.36 9.14 4.84
CA ALA A 31 4.82 7.79 4.91
C ALA A 31 4.00 7.45 3.65
N VAL A 32 3.15 8.36 3.17
CA VAL A 32 2.38 8.19 1.92
C VAL A 32 3.31 8.01 0.73
N GLU A 33 4.40 8.78 0.63
CA GLU A 33 5.38 8.63 -0.47
C GLU A 33 6.03 7.25 -0.46
N GLU A 34 6.52 6.80 0.69
CA GLU A 34 7.18 5.50 0.83
C GLU A 34 6.20 4.34 0.57
N TYR A 35 4.95 4.42 1.04
CA TYR A 35 3.94 3.41 0.67
C TYR A 35 3.57 3.46 -0.81
N THR A 36 3.58 4.63 -1.43
CA THR A 36 3.35 4.78 -2.87
C THR A 36 4.43 4.10 -3.69
N LEU A 37 5.69 4.22 -3.25
CA LEU A 37 6.80 3.46 -3.83
C LEU A 37 6.59 1.95 -3.63
N ALA A 38 6.15 1.52 -2.44
CA ALA A 38 5.88 0.11 -2.17
C ALA A 38 4.82 -0.48 -3.12
N VAL A 39 3.67 0.19 -3.31
CA VAL A 39 2.63 -0.29 -4.25
C VAL A 39 3.06 -0.22 -5.71
N SER A 40 3.97 0.70 -6.08
CA SER A 40 4.52 0.77 -7.44
C SER A 40 5.45 -0.42 -7.74
N LEU A 41 6.15 -0.91 -6.71
CA LEU A 41 7.07 -2.05 -6.81
C LEU A 41 6.30 -3.38 -6.78
N ASP A 42 5.32 -3.50 -5.90
CA ASP A 42 4.38 -4.61 -5.84
C ASP A 42 2.92 -4.14 -5.73
N PRO A 43 2.21 -4.07 -6.86
CA PRO A 43 0.79 -3.68 -6.87
C PRO A 43 -0.14 -4.64 -6.12
N ALA A 44 0.32 -5.84 -5.77
CA ALA A 44 -0.44 -6.82 -4.98
C ALA A 44 -0.17 -6.71 -3.46
N ALA A 45 0.66 -5.76 -3.03
CA ALA A 45 1.00 -5.56 -1.62
C ALA A 45 -0.16 -4.91 -0.85
N VAL A 46 -1.16 -5.71 -0.46
CA VAL A 46 -2.31 -5.27 0.36
C VAL A 46 -1.88 -4.46 1.59
N PRO A 47 -0.85 -4.87 2.36
CA PRO A 47 -0.42 -4.11 3.55
C PRO A 47 0.06 -2.68 3.23
N ALA A 48 0.57 -2.42 2.01
CA ALA A 48 1.00 -1.08 1.63
C ALA A 48 -0.21 -0.16 1.37
N TYR A 49 -1.28 -0.66 0.74
CA TYR A 49 -2.52 0.10 0.57
C TYR A 49 -3.19 0.42 1.92
N THR A 50 -3.29 -0.56 2.83
CA THR A 50 -3.92 -0.33 4.14
C THR A 50 -3.12 0.70 4.98
N ASN A 51 -1.79 0.65 4.91
CA ASN A 51 -0.96 1.58 5.65
C ASN A 51 -0.97 2.99 5.04
N ARG A 52 -1.03 3.09 3.70
CA ARG A 52 -1.20 4.37 3.01
C ARG A 52 -2.57 5.00 3.29
N ALA A 53 -3.64 4.19 3.32
CA ALA A 53 -4.95 4.64 3.76
C ALA A 53 -4.90 5.22 5.18
N ALA A 54 -4.25 4.53 6.12
CA ALA A 54 -4.08 5.04 7.48
C ALA A 54 -3.33 6.39 7.53
N ALA A 55 -2.31 6.57 6.69
CA ALA A 55 -1.58 7.83 6.57
C ALA A 55 -2.47 8.95 6.00
N TYR A 56 -3.26 8.65 4.96
CA TYR A 56 -4.24 9.60 4.42
C TYR A 56 -5.31 10.00 5.44
N LEU A 57 -5.79 9.08 6.29
CA LEU A 57 -6.71 9.42 7.38
C LEU A 57 -6.10 10.42 8.36
N LYS A 58 -4.80 10.31 8.65
CA LYS A 58 -4.09 11.27 9.52
C LYS A 58 -3.92 12.64 8.87
N LEU A 59 -3.77 12.67 7.55
CA LEU A 59 -3.73 13.90 6.74
C LEU A 59 -5.12 14.48 6.44
N LYS A 60 -6.21 13.79 6.82
CA LYS A 60 -7.60 14.12 6.48
C LYS A 60 -7.92 14.06 4.99
N GLU A 61 -7.15 13.27 4.24
CA GLU A 61 -7.36 12.97 2.83
C GLU A 61 -8.32 11.79 2.68
N TRP A 62 -9.58 12.00 3.08
CA TRP A 62 -10.57 10.93 3.25
C TRP A 62 -10.84 10.16 1.95
N GLN A 63 -10.92 10.87 0.82
CA GLN A 63 -11.22 10.25 -0.46
C GLN A 63 -10.11 9.30 -0.91
N ALA A 64 -8.85 9.70 -0.72
CA ALA A 64 -7.69 8.86 -1.04
C ALA A 64 -7.63 7.63 -0.13
N ALA A 65 -7.96 7.80 1.17
CA ALA A 65 -8.04 6.67 2.09
C ALA A 65 -9.12 5.65 1.69
N VAL A 66 -10.31 6.11 1.26
CA VAL A 66 -11.39 5.24 0.77
C VAL A 66 -10.93 4.47 -0.46
N THR A 67 -10.31 5.15 -1.43
CA THR A 67 -9.79 4.50 -2.64
C THR A 67 -8.77 3.40 -2.31
N ASP A 68 -7.85 3.65 -1.38
CA ASP A 68 -6.88 2.62 -0.96
C ASP A 68 -7.54 1.44 -0.23
N CYS A 69 -8.58 1.69 0.59
CA CYS A 69 -9.36 0.63 1.22
C CYS A 69 -10.10 -0.22 0.18
N ASP A 70 -10.73 0.40 -0.82
CA ASP A 70 -11.44 -0.31 -1.89
C ASP A 70 -10.47 -1.17 -2.71
N LEU A 71 -9.29 -0.63 -3.05
CA LEU A 71 -8.24 -1.38 -3.73
C LEU A 71 -7.75 -2.56 -2.88
N ALA A 72 -7.52 -2.35 -1.58
CA ALA A 72 -7.15 -3.43 -0.67
C ALA A 72 -8.21 -4.53 -0.61
N LEU A 73 -9.50 -4.17 -0.55
CA LEU A 73 -10.62 -5.11 -0.57
C LEU A 73 -10.67 -5.89 -1.89
N ILE A 74 -10.53 -5.21 -3.03
CA ILE A 74 -10.50 -5.86 -4.36
C ILE A 74 -9.35 -6.85 -4.45
N LEU A 75 -8.16 -6.51 -3.94
CA LEU A 75 -7.00 -7.40 -3.95
C LEU A 75 -7.18 -8.62 -3.03
N LEU A 76 -7.82 -8.44 -1.87
CA LEU A 76 -8.16 -9.53 -0.96
C LEU A 76 -9.25 -10.44 -1.54
N GLN A 77 -10.31 -9.85 -2.12
CA GLN A 77 -11.41 -10.57 -2.76
C GLN A 77 -11.00 -11.19 -4.10
N GLY A 78 -9.99 -10.65 -4.78
CA GLY A 78 -9.30 -11.26 -5.92
C GLY A 78 -8.70 -12.63 -5.60
N SER A 79 -8.52 -12.94 -4.31
CA SER A 79 -8.17 -14.29 -3.83
C SER A 79 -9.41 -15.21 -3.62
N GLN A 80 -10.63 -14.70 -3.78
CA GLN A 80 -11.92 -15.42 -3.66
C GLN A 80 -12.96 -15.02 -4.74
N VAL A 81 -12.57 -14.64 -5.95
CA VAL A 81 -13.54 -14.54 -7.05
C VAL A 81 -13.77 -15.95 -7.64
N THR A 82 -14.45 -16.80 -6.88
CA THR A 82 -15.27 -17.86 -7.48
C THR A 82 -16.64 -17.28 -7.76
N VAL A 83 -16.91 -17.18 -9.06
CA VAL A 83 -18.16 -16.85 -9.75
C VAL A 83 -19.44 -17.03 -8.93
N THR A 84 -20.17 -15.94 -8.72
CA THR A 84 -21.63 -15.87 -8.67
C THR A 84 -21.97 -14.49 -9.25
N SER A 85 -22.66 -14.31 -10.38
CA SER A 85 -23.76 -15.05 -11.01
C SER A 85 -23.67 -15.00 -12.53
#